data_AF-A0A956F355-F1
#
_entry.id   AF-A0A956F355-F1
#
_cell.length_a   1.000
_cell.length_b   1.000
_cell.length_c   1.000
_cell.angle_alpha   90.00
_cell.angle_beta   90.00
_cell.angle_gamma   90.00
#
_symmetry.space_group_name_H-M   'P 1'
#
loop_
_entity.id
_entity.type
_entity.pdbx_description
1 polymer ?
#
loop_
_entity_poly.entity_id
_entity_poly.type
_entity_poly.pdbx_seq_one_letter_code
_entity_poly.pdbx_strand_id
1 'polypeptide(L)'
;MELTSFGGLGVRLSALRPGETPRGLVVLMHGFGASGSDLVPLGRQIPTPPGVRYACSEAPLVLDPLFDARAWWPIDVVALERAMARGEHRDRTQEEPPELAAVSTQLERCLNEMQEALGMQG
;
A
#
# COMPACT_ATOMS: atom_id res chain seq x y z
N MET A 1 7.63 -8.36 -10.77
CA MET A 1 7.22 -8.48 -9.37
C MET A 1 6.14 -9.53 -9.32
N GLU A 2 6.25 -10.46 -8.40
CA GLU A 2 5.29 -11.55 -8.21
C GLU A 2 4.15 -11.06 -7.32
N LEU A 3 2.90 -11.40 -7.66
CA LEU A 3 1.75 -11.11 -6.81
C LEU A 3 1.54 -12.29 -5.85
N THR A 4 1.51 -12.01 -4.56
CA THR A 4 1.24 -12.96 -3.48
C THR A 4 0.29 -12.33 -2.46
N SER A 5 -0.18 -13.10 -1.48
CA SER A 5 -1.07 -12.61 -0.41
C SER A 5 -0.37 -12.68 0.95
N PHE A 6 -0.44 -11.59 1.71
CA PHE A 6 0.03 -11.50 3.10
C PHE A 6 -0.99 -10.72 3.92
N GLY A 7 -1.40 -11.22 5.08
CA GLY A 7 -2.41 -10.60 5.94
C GLY A 7 -3.77 -10.43 5.25
N GLY A 8 -4.03 -11.22 4.20
CA GLY A 8 -5.20 -11.06 3.33
C GLY A 8 -5.12 -9.90 2.35
N LEU A 9 -3.98 -9.21 2.22
CA LEU A 9 -3.73 -8.17 1.22
C LEU A 9 -2.93 -8.74 0.05
N GLY A 10 -3.30 -8.32 -1.16
CA GLY A 10 -2.48 -8.54 -2.34
C GLY A 10 -1.17 -7.75 -2.22
N VAL A 11 -0.05 -8.39 -2.51
CA VAL A 11 1.28 -7.76 -2.44
C VAL A 11 2.08 -8.14 -3.68
N ARG A 12 2.57 -7.13 -4.39
CA ARG A 12 3.53 -7.30 -5.47
C ARG A 12 4.93 -7.16 -4.92
N LEU A 13 5.70 -8.25 -4.94
CA LEU A 13 7.00 -8.33 -4.31
C LEU A 13 8.12 -8.40 -5.36
N SER A 14 9.20 -7.64 -5.14
CA SER A 14 10.40 -7.71 -5.98
C SER A 14 11.19 -8.99 -5.69
N ALA A 15 11.85 -9.54 -6.71
CA ALA A 15 12.82 -10.60 -6.48
C ALA A 15 14.02 -10.04 -5.69
N LEU A 16 14.66 -10.91 -4.92
CA LEU A 16 16.00 -10.63 -4.39
C LEU A 16 17.02 -10.85 -5.51
N ARG A 17 18.06 -10.02 -5.60
CA ARG A 17 19.11 -10.24 -6.60
C ARG A 17 19.90 -11.51 -6.24
N PRO A 18 20.32 -12.33 -7.22
CA PRO A 18 21.09 -13.55 -6.95
C PRO A 18 22.33 -13.27 -6.11
N GLY A 19 22.53 -14.07 -5.05
CA GLY A 19 23.68 -13.94 -4.14
C GLY A 19 23.53 -12.87 -3.06
N GLU A 20 22.45 -12.08 -3.06
CA GLU A 20 22.15 -11.18 -1.94
C GLU A 20 21.47 -11.94 -0.79
N THR A 21 21.67 -11.46 0.43
CA THR A 21 20.90 -11.87 1.61
C THR A 21 19.80 -10.83 1.88
N PRO A 22 18.57 -11.23 2.25
CA PRO A 22 17.54 -10.28 2.67
C PRO A 22 18.03 -9.43 3.85
N ARG A 23 17.91 -8.11 3.74
CA ARG A 23 18.30 -7.15 4.79
C ARG A 23 17.25 -6.10 5.12
N GLY A 24 16.24 -5.95 4.28
CA GLY A 24 15.16 -5.01 4.52
C GLY A 24 14.09 -5.07 3.46
N LEU A 25 12.96 -4.46 3.77
CA LEU A 25 11.81 -4.35 2.89
C LEU A 25 11.32 -2.91 2.90
N VAL A 26 11.08 -2.36 1.71
CA VAL A 26 10.36 -1.10 1.53
C VAL A 26 8.97 -1.45 1.04
N VAL A 27 7.95 -1.11 1.83
CA VAL A 27 6.55 -1.32 1.46
C VAL A 27 5.95 -0.01 0.97
N LEU A 28 5.46 -0.03 -0.26
CA LEU A 28 4.83 1.10 -0.93
C LEU A 28 3.31 0.93 -0.90
N MET A 29 2.62 1.98 -0.47
CA MET A 29 1.16 2.02 -0.34
C MET A 29 0.61 3.09 -1.28
N HIS A 30 -0.30 2.71 -2.18
CA HIS A 30 -0.87 3.63 -3.15
C HIS A 30 -1.93 4.57 -2.52
N GLY A 31 -2.22 5.67 -3.21
CA GLY A 31 -3.27 6.61 -2.82
C GLY A 31 -4.67 6.15 -3.21
N PHE A 32 -5.70 6.89 -2.75
CA PHE A 32 -7.10 6.61 -3.07
C PHE A 32 -7.36 6.58 -4.59
N GLY A 33 -8.05 5.54 -5.06
CA GLY A 33 -8.44 5.39 -6.48
C GLY A 33 -7.35 4.85 -7.40
N ALA A 34 -6.10 4.73 -6.92
CA ALA A 34 -5.03 4.13 -7.70
C ALA A 34 -5.15 2.60 -7.79
N SER A 35 -4.52 2.01 -8.81
CA SER A 35 -4.40 0.55 -8.95
C SER A 35 -3.45 -0.04 -7.91
N GLY A 36 -3.67 -1.31 -7.54
CA GLY A 36 -2.72 -2.06 -6.71
C GLY A 36 -1.32 -2.20 -7.33
N SER A 37 -1.21 -1.97 -8.65
CA SER A 37 0.06 -1.99 -9.39
C SER A 37 0.68 -0.61 -9.62
N ASP A 38 0.02 0.48 -9.23
CA ASP A 38 0.39 1.86 -9.58
C ASP A 38 1.82 2.25 -9.17
N LEU A 39 2.27 1.76 -8.00
CA LEU A 39 3.60 2.06 -7.47
C LEU A 39 4.70 1.08 -7.93
N VAL A 40 4.37 0.06 -8.73
CA VAL A 40 5.37 -0.89 -9.26
C VAL A 40 6.45 -0.20 -10.10
N PRO A 41 6.13 0.72 -11.03
CA PRO A 41 7.14 1.44 -11.80
C PRO A 41 8.02 2.34 -10.92
N LEU A 42 7.46 2.92 -9.85
CA LEU A 42 8.22 3.74 -8.90
C LEU A 42 9.22 2.87 -8.12
N GLY A 43 8.78 1.73 -7.59
CA GLY A 43 9.66 0.81 -6.86
C GLY A 43 10.86 0.29 -7.69
N ARG A 44 10.75 0.29 -9.03
CA ARG A 44 11.87 -0.06 -9.92
C ARG A 44 12.89 1.08 -10.10
N GLN A 45 12.50 2.32 -9.82
CA GLN A 45 13.34 3.50 -9.99
C GLN A 45 14.01 3.96 -8.71
N ILE A 46 13.46 3.61 -7.54
CA ILE A 46 14.09 3.90 -6.27
C ILE A 46 15.32 2.96 -6.13
N PRO A 47 16.53 3.49 -5.93
CA PRO A 47 17.71 2.66 -5.70
C PRO A 47 17.65 2.09 -4.28
N THR A 48 17.77 0.77 -4.14
CA THR A 48 17.96 0.10 -2.85
C THR A 48 19.38 -0.36 -2.60
N PRO A 49 19.84 -0.30 -1.33
CA PRO A 49 21.01 -1.03 -0.89
C PRO A 49 20.91 -2.54 -1.20
N PRO A 50 22.04 -3.25 -1.34
CA PRO A 50 22.05 -4.70 -1.51
C PRO A 50 21.26 -5.40 -0.40
N GLY A 51 20.43 -6.37 -0.79
CA GLY A 51 19.59 -7.12 0.14
C GLY A 51 18.25 -6.49 0.50
N VAL A 52 17.97 -5.25 0.06
CA VAL A 52 16.66 -4.61 0.30
C VAL A 52 15.71 -4.84 -0.87
N ARG A 53 14.51 -5.32 -0.55
CA ARG A 53 13.42 -5.61 -1.50
C ARG A 53 12.35 -4.54 -1.45
N TYR A 54 11.53 -4.48 -2.50
CA TYR A 54 10.33 -3.64 -2.56
C TYR A 54 9.07 -4.49 -2.59
N ALA A 55 8.05 -4.05 -1.87
CA ALA A 55 6.69 -4.56 -1.94
C ALA A 55 5.72 -3.42 -2.28
N CYS A 56 4.73 -3.68 -3.12
CA CYS A 56 3.59 -2.79 -3.32
C CYS A 56 2.35 -3.50 -2.77
N SER A 57 1.74 -2.95 -1.73
CA SER A 57 0.53 -3.51 -1.13
C SER A 57 -0.72 -2.95 -1.82
N GLU A 58 -1.63 -3.83 -2.20
CA GLU A 58 -2.93 -3.49 -2.75
C GLU A 58 -3.89 -3.21 -1.59
N ALA A 59 -4.52 -2.03 -1.58
CA ALA A 59 -5.48 -1.71 -0.54
C ALA A 59 -6.72 -2.63 -0.61
N PRO A 60 -7.36 -2.93 0.54
CA PRO A 60 -8.38 -3.97 0.64
C PRO A 60 -9.72 -3.61 -0.02
N LEU A 61 -10.07 -2.33 -0.09
CA LEU A 61 -11.33 -1.90 -0.70
C LEU A 61 -11.16 -1.72 -2.21
N VAL A 62 -11.94 -2.46 -2.99
CA VAL A 62 -12.08 -2.26 -4.44
C VAL A 62 -13.18 -1.24 -4.70
N LEU A 63 -12.82 -0.10 -5.28
CA LEU A 63 -13.73 0.97 -5.67
C LEU A 63 -14.33 0.72 -7.06
N ASP A 64 -13.48 0.30 -8.00
CA ASP A 64 -13.89 -0.03 -9.37
C ASP A 64 -13.06 -1.23 -9.89
N PRO A 65 -13.68 -2.40 -10.07
CA PRO A 65 -12.98 -3.58 -10.59
C PRO A 65 -12.46 -3.43 -12.02
N LEU A 66 -13.09 -2.59 -12.85
CA LEU A 66 -12.70 -2.42 -14.26
C LEU A 66 -11.36 -1.70 -14.39
N PHE A 67 -11.09 -0.76 -13.49
CA PHE A 67 -9.85 0.02 -13.45
C PHE A 67 -8.90 -0.43 -12.34
N ASP A 68 -9.24 -1.51 -11.61
CA ASP A 68 -8.54 -1.95 -10.39
C ASP A 68 -8.37 -0.80 -9.37
N ALA A 69 -9.30 0.17 -9.36
CA ALA A 69 -9.21 1.32 -8.46
C ALA A 69 -9.46 0.87 -7.02
N ARG A 70 -8.57 1.23 -6.11
CA ARG A 70 -8.58 0.74 -4.73
C ARG A 70 -8.44 1.85 -3.70
N ALA A 71 -8.82 1.54 -2.47
CA ALA A 71 -8.63 2.43 -1.33
C ALA A 71 -8.40 1.67 -0.03
N TRP A 72 -7.77 2.37 0.92
CA TRP A 72 -7.61 1.88 2.28
C TRP A 72 -8.92 2.02 3.06
N TRP A 73 -9.61 3.15 2.89
CA TRP A 73 -10.94 3.43 3.43
C TRP A 73 -11.70 4.34 2.44
N PRO A 74 -13.04 4.38 2.49
CA PRO A 74 -13.82 5.25 1.61
C PRO A 74 -13.54 6.74 1.89
N ILE A 75 -13.56 7.55 0.84
CA ILE A 75 -13.52 9.01 0.92
C ILE A 75 -14.79 9.55 0.26
N ASP A 76 -15.49 10.46 0.93
CA ASP A 76 -16.59 11.19 0.32
C ASP A 76 -16.05 12.20 -0.70
N VAL A 77 -15.90 11.72 -1.94
CA VAL A 77 -15.38 12.50 -3.07
C VAL A 77 -16.34 13.63 -3.46
N VAL A 78 -17.66 13.45 -3.28
CA VAL A 78 -18.65 14.49 -3.61
C VAL A 78 -18.53 15.65 -2.62
N ALA A 79 -18.40 15.36 -1.32
CA ALA A 79 -18.15 16.39 -0.33
C ALA A 79 -16.78 17.07 -0.52
N LEU A 80 -15.77 16.32 -0.96
CA LEU A 80 -14.45 16.85 -1.29
C LEU A 80 -14.52 17.83 -2.46
N GLU A 81 -15.13 17.43 -3.58
CA GLU A 81 -15.30 18.28 -4.77
C GLU A 81 -16.08 19.56 -4.44
N ARG A 82 -17.15 19.44 -3.65
CA ARG A 82 -17.94 20.61 -3.20
C ARG A 82 -17.12 21.58 -2.36
N ALA A 83 -16.27 21.09 -1.46
CA ALA A 83 -15.40 21.95 -0.66
C ALA A 83 -14.34 22.64 -1.52
N MET A 84 -13.72 21.89 -2.44
CA MET A 84 -12.76 22.43 -3.40
C MET A 84 -13.37 23.53 -4.28
N ALA A 85 -14.58 23.32 -4.79
CA ALA A 85 -15.30 24.31 -5.60
C ALA A 85 -15.63 25.61 -4.84
N ARG A 86 -15.78 25.53 -3.51
CA ARG A 86 -15.98 26.70 -2.63
C ARG A 86 -14.67 27.33 -2.14
N GLY A 87 -13.51 26.78 -2.49
CA GLY A 87 -12.21 27.22 -1.99
C GLY A 87 -11.99 26.93 -0.50
N GLU A 88 -12.75 25.99 0.07
CA GLU A 88 -12.64 25.59 1.47
C GLU A 88 -11.52 24.56 1.63
N HIS A 89 -10.52 24.86 2.46
CA HIS A 89 -9.55 23.86 2.90
C HIS A 89 -10.19 22.98 3.96
N ARG A 90 -10.35 21.69 3.68
CA ARG A 90 -10.76 20.71 4.69
C ARG A 90 -9.53 20.22 5.45
N ASP A 91 -9.38 20.70 6.67
CA ASP A 91 -8.46 20.07 7.62
C ASP A 91 -9.04 18.72 8.05
N ARG A 92 -8.32 17.64 7.72
CA ARG A 92 -8.69 16.26 8.06
C ARG A 92 -7.81 15.67 9.14
N THR A 93 -6.91 16.43 9.76
CA THR A 93 -6.00 15.88 10.79
C THR A 93 -6.75 15.41 12.04
N GLN A 94 -8.00 15.83 12.20
CA GLN A 94 -8.90 15.44 13.30
C GLN A 94 -9.98 14.43 12.87
N GLU A 95 -10.03 14.05 11.59
CA GLU A 95 -10.97 13.06 11.08
C GLU A 95 -10.34 11.66 11.20
N GLU A 96 -10.94 10.78 12.00
CA GLU A 96 -10.56 9.36 12.06
C GLU A 96 -11.61 8.50 11.35
N PRO A 97 -11.28 7.91 10.19
CA PRO A 97 -12.19 6.99 9.51
C PRO A 97 -12.50 5.78 10.40
N PRO A 98 -13.77 5.34 10.51
CA PRO A 98 -14.13 4.14 11.28
C PRO A 98 -13.34 2.89 10.88
N GLU A 99 -12.92 2.80 9.62
CA GLU A 99 -12.16 1.69 9.06
C GLU A 99 -10.67 1.72 9.42
N LEU A 100 -10.14 2.85 9.88
CA LEU A 100 -8.70 3.05 10.06
C LEU A 100 -8.09 1.99 10.98
N ALA A 101 -8.75 1.70 12.10
CA ALA A 101 -8.27 0.70 13.07
C ALA A 101 -8.21 -0.72 12.46
N ALA A 102 -9.25 -1.11 11.72
CA ALA A 102 -9.32 -2.41 11.07
C ALA A 102 -8.27 -2.55 9.95
N VAL A 103 -8.10 -1.50 9.15
CA VAL A 103 -7.11 -1.45 8.08
C VAL A 103 -5.69 -1.47 8.62
N SER A 104 -5.43 -0.74 9.71
CA SER A 104 -4.13 -0.74 10.39
C SER A 104 -3.79 -2.13 10.93
N THR A 105 -4.74 -2.80 11.59
CA THR A 105 -4.59 -4.18 12.07
C THR A 105 -4.30 -5.15 10.91
N GLN A 106 -4.98 -4.97 9.77
CA GLN A 106 -4.75 -5.82 8.60
C GLN A 106 -3.37 -5.56 7.97
N LEU A 107 -2.95 -4.30 7.88
CA LEU A 107 -1.65 -3.92 7.37
C LEU A 107 -0.53 -4.44 8.29
N GLU A 108 -0.65 -4.29 9.61
CA GLU A 108 0.30 -4.85 10.57
C GLU A 108 0.46 -6.37 10.39
N ARG A 109 -0.64 -7.10 10.21
CA ARG A 109 -0.60 -8.53 9.91
C ARG A 109 0.13 -8.82 8.60
N CYS A 110 -0.16 -8.05 7.55
CA CYS A 110 0.52 -8.17 6.26
C CYS A 110 2.03 -7.93 6.40
N LEU A 111 2.44 -6.91 7.16
CA LEU A 111 3.85 -6.61 7.42
C LEU A 111 4.54 -7.74 8.19
N ASN A 112 3.91 -8.26 9.25
CA ASN A 112 4.45 -9.35 10.05
C ASN A 112 4.63 -10.63 9.22
N GLU A 113 3.61 -11.02 8.45
CA GLU A 113 3.70 -12.20 7.58
C GLU A 113 4.78 -12.03 6.49
N MET A 114 4.96 -10.80 5.95
CA MET A 114 6.07 -10.52 5.05
C MET A 114 7.43 -10.65 5.73
N GLN A 115 7.59 -10.13 6.95
CA GLN A 115 8.85 -10.24 7.69
C GLN A 115 9.23 -11.71 7.93
N GLU A 116 8.26 -12.51 8.40
CA GLU A 116 8.44 -13.96 8.63
C GLU A 116 8.80 -14.70 7.34
N ALA A 117 8.00 -14.53 6.28
CA ALA A 117 8.22 -15.21 5.00
C ALA A 117 9.53 -14.83 4.33
N LEU A 118 10.04 -13.63 4.61
CA LEU A 118 11.29 -13.13 4.04
C LEU A 118 12.51 -13.33 4.92
N GLY A 119 12.34 -13.95 6.10
CA GLY A 119 13.42 -14.17 7.06
C GLY A 119 14.05 -12.87 7.55
N MET A 120 13.26 -11.78 7.60
CA MET A 120 13.71 -10.48 8.08
C MET A 120 13.36 -10.35 9.56
N GLN A 121 14.37 -10.19 10.41
CA GLN A 121 14.18 -9.89 11.84
C GLN A 121 14.47 -8.40 12.06
N GLY A 122 13.53 -7.69 12.70
CA GLY A 122 13.68 -6.30 13.13
C GLY A 122 14.53 -6.16 14.37
#